data_AF-A0A1F8NAY0-F1
#
_entry.id   AF-A0A1F8NAY0-F1
#
_cell.length_a   1.000
_cell.length_b   1.000
_cell.length_c   1.000
_cell.angle_alpha   90.00
_cell.angle_beta   90.00
_cell.angle_gamma   90.00
#
_symmetry.space_group_name_H-M   'P 1'
#
loop_
_entity.id
_entity.type
_entity.pdbx_description
1 polymer ?
#
loop_
_entity_poly.entity_id
_entity_poly.type
_entity_poly.pdbx_seq_one_letter_code
_entity_poly.pdbx_strand_id
1 'polypeptide(L)'
;MAIKVSNFPRTARPQAGLSRADILWEFYTEFGNTRWIAMYYGQDAEKVGPIRSARVLDTRIMPLYDGILVHVQAFENVWVEISKSGVDTINEFPASCPAICRDPKVEIIENSAFGNTIELTRYARRIGLLAAGKPNLDGMVFDPAVPADQNSSTGARIYYSSSATAEWKYDSTLKRYLRFSETAVFALEPLTDRMTGEQLAVDNIVILLVDIFRYAGQTGTGEQLDMDLRASGKAFFFRDGVMVQGRWQSGGPSAPLQFVDSNGRNFALHPGTTYIGIVGSRSTGAAAASTEWYFSN
;
A
#
# COMPACT_ATOMS: atom_id res chain seq x y z
N MET A 1 7.14 10.83 -1.88
CA MET A 1 6.64 10.41 -3.21
C MET A 1 5.79 9.16 -3.05
N ALA A 2 4.60 9.08 -3.65
CA ALA A 2 3.72 7.91 -3.54
C ALA A 2 3.46 7.31 -4.93
N ILE A 3 3.98 6.12 -5.21
CA ILE A 3 3.98 5.51 -6.56
C ILE A 3 2.95 4.39 -6.61
N LYS A 4 2.00 4.47 -7.55
CA LYS A 4 1.02 3.42 -7.81
C LYS A 4 1.68 2.26 -8.53
N VAL A 5 1.76 1.09 -7.90
CA VAL A 5 2.45 -0.08 -8.47
C VAL A 5 1.48 -1.23 -8.74
N SER A 6 1.64 -1.86 -9.90
CA SER A 6 0.87 -3.02 -10.31
C SER A 6 1.13 -4.23 -9.41
N ASN A 7 0.07 -4.99 -9.11
CA ASN A 7 0.20 -6.36 -8.59
C ASN A 7 -0.32 -7.43 -9.55
N PHE A 8 -0.93 -7.02 -10.68
CA PHE A 8 -1.61 -7.90 -11.62
C PHE A 8 -1.41 -7.45 -13.09
N PRO A 9 -1.37 -8.39 -14.07
CA PRO A 9 -1.28 -9.85 -13.93
C PRO A 9 -0.03 -10.30 -13.17
N ARG A 10 0.03 -11.60 -12.85
CA ARG A 10 1.15 -12.20 -12.12
C ARG A 10 2.51 -11.92 -12.77
N THR A 11 2.55 -11.75 -14.08
CA THR A 11 3.74 -11.36 -14.87
C THR A 11 4.26 -9.95 -14.58
N ALA A 12 3.49 -9.11 -13.87
CA ALA A 12 3.96 -7.82 -13.35
C ALA A 12 4.92 -8.00 -12.15
N ARG A 13 4.95 -9.20 -11.55
CA ARG A 13 5.78 -9.55 -10.39
C ARG A 13 7.03 -10.33 -10.83
N PRO A 14 8.13 -10.27 -10.05
CA PRO A 14 8.35 -9.41 -8.88
C PRO A 14 8.38 -7.93 -9.27
N GLN A 15 7.86 -7.02 -8.43
CA GLN A 15 7.93 -5.57 -8.66
C GLN A 15 9.37 -5.05 -8.49
N ALA A 16 9.62 -3.84 -8.96
CA ALA A 16 10.85 -3.09 -8.69
C ALA A 16 10.65 -2.08 -7.56
N GLY A 17 11.59 -2.02 -6.64
CA GLY A 17 11.77 -0.91 -5.69
C GLY A 17 10.84 -0.93 -4.47
N LEU A 18 9.95 -1.90 -4.33
CA LEU A 18 9.05 -2.00 -3.16
C LEU A 18 9.84 -2.16 -1.85
N SER A 19 11.00 -2.80 -1.88
CA SER A 19 11.88 -2.99 -0.72
C SER A 19 12.47 -1.70 -0.15
N ARG A 20 12.43 -0.60 -0.93
CA ARG A 20 12.90 0.73 -0.53
C ARG A 20 11.79 1.63 0.02
N ALA A 21 10.53 1.20 -0.05
CA ALA A 21 9.40 2.01 0.42
C ALA A 21 9.36 2.03 1.95
N ASP A 22 8.97 3.18 2.51
CA ASP A 22 8.72 3.33 3.95
C ASP A 22 7.31 2.82 4.32
N ILE A 23 6.33 3.06 3.45
CA ILE A 23 4.94 2.61 3.62
C ILE A 23 4.45 1.95 2.33
N LEU A 24 3.85 0.76 2.45
CA LEU A 24 3.26 0.00 1.36
C LEU A 24 1.76 -0.18 1.64
N TRP A 25 0.91 0.50 0.88
CA TRP A 25 -0.52 0.22 0.90
C TRP A 25 -0.88 -0.85 -0.11
N GLU A 26 -1.72 -1.84 0.25
CA GLU A 26 -2.32 -2.81 -0.67
C GLU A 26 -3.84 -2.83 -0.48
N PHE A 27 -4.58 -2.75 -1.59
CA PHE A 27 -6.03 -2.75 -1.55
C PHE A 27 -6.66 -3.25 -2.85
N TYR A 28 -7.93 -3.68 -2.75
CA TYR A 28 -8.73 -4.15 -3.87
C TYR A 28 -8.92 -3.06 -4.93
N THR A 29 -8.84 -3.43 -6.20
CA THR A 29 -9.08 -2.56 -7.35
C THR A 29 -10.28 -3.03 -8.16
N GLU A 30 -10.07 -3.72 -9.27
CA GLU A 30 -11.15 -4.29 -10.08
C GLU A 30 -10.97 -5.79 -10.23
N PHE A 31 -12.09 -6.50 -10.38
CA PHE A 31 -12.13 -7.91 -10.77
C PHE A 31 -11.31 -8.83 -9.87
N GLY A 32 -11.32 -8.60 -8.55
CA GLY A 32 -10.56 -9.44 -7.61
C GLY A 32 -9.08 -9.09 -7.48
N ASN A 33 -8.57 -8.06 -8.17
CA ASN A 33 -7.15 -7.72 -8.17
C ASN A 33 -6.79 -6.68 -7.12
N THR A 34 -5.52 -6.66 -6.71
CA THR A 34 -4.97 -5.60 -5.84
C THR A 34 -3.96 -4.73 -6.57
N ARG A 35 -3.68 -3.56 -6.00
CA ARG A 35 -2.52 -2.73 -6.36
C ARG A 35 -1.88 -2.14 -5.12
N TRP A 36 -0.62 -1.77 -5.30
CA TRP A 36 0.19 -1.14 -4.29
C TRP A 36 0.15 0.38 -4.42
N ILE A 37 0.29 1.10 -3.31
CA ILE A 37 0.92 2.43 -3.30
C ILE A 37 2.19 2.31 -2.47
N ALA A 38 3.34 2.56 -3.09
CA ALA A 38 4.62 2.57 -2.43
C ALA A 38 5.03 4.01 -2.12
N MET A 39 5.18 4.34 -0.83
CA MET A 39 5.56 5.68 -0.36
C MET A 39 7.03 5.72 0.03
N TYR A 40 7.71 6.76 -0.46
CA TYR A 40 9.13 7.01 -0.26
C TYR A 40 9.31 8.39 0.37
N TYR A 41 9.89 8.40 1.57
CA TYR A 41 10.26 9.56 2.37
C TYR A 41 11.74 9.54 2.73
N GLY A 42 12.26 8.39 3.16
CA GLY A 42 13.61 8.25 3.70
C GLY A 42 14.62 7.64 2.74
N GLN A 43 14.16 6.89 1.73
CA GLN A 43 15.03 6.19 0.79
C GLN A 43 14.59 6.41 -0.66
N ASP A 44 15.57 6.63 -1.52
CA ASP A 44 15.36 6.65 -2.96
C ASP A 44 15.45 5.23 -3.56
N ALA A 45 14.64 5.00 -4.58
CA ALA A 45 14.68 3.86 -5.49
C ALA A 45 14.94 4.30 -6.94
N GLU A 46 15.95 3.70 -7.57
CA GLU A 46 16.35 3.98 -8.96
C GLU A 46 15.33 3.50 -10.00
N LYS A 47 14.56 2.46 -9.65
CA LYS A 47 13.50 1.91 -10.50
C LYS A 47 12.35 1.42 -9.62
N VAL A 48 11.15 1.94 -9.86
CA VAL A 48 9.92 1.57 -9.17
C VAL A 48 8.84 1.23 -10.17
N GLY A 49 8.19 0.08 -10.01
CA GLY A 49 7.06 -0.30 -10.87
C GLY A 49 6.85 -1.81 -10.99
N PRO A 50 6.00 -2.26 -11.94
CA PRO A 50 5.34 -1.43 -12.95
C PRO A 50 4.41 -0.37 -12.39
N ILE A 51 4.55 0.88 -12.81
CA ILE A 51 3.60 1.94 -12.46
C ILE A 51 2.26 1.63 -13.13
N ARG A 52 1.16 1.83 -12.41
CA ARG A 52 -0.20 1.55 -12.90
C ARG A 52 -1.16 2.68 -12.65
N SER A 53 -2.38 2.48 -13.11
CA SER A 53 -3.42 3.49 -13.12
C SER A 53 -3.97 3.81 -11.74
N ALA A 54 -4.27 5.08 -11.53
CA ALA A 54 -4.85 5.57 -10.29
C ALA A 54 -6.31 5.10 -10.12
N ARG A 55 -6.76 5.09 -8.88
CA ARG A 55 -8.09 4.72 -8.38
C ARG A 55 -8.59 5.82 -7.45
N VAL A 56 -9.91 5.85 -7.24
CA VAL A 56 -10.56 6.83 -6.35
C VAL A 56 -9.91 6.87 -4.98
N LEU A 57 -9.61 5.69 -4.41
CA LEU A 57 -8.97 5.59 -3.10
C LEU A 57 -7.61 6.30 -3.01
N ASP A 58 -6.85 6.39 -4.11
CA ASP A 58 -5.55 7.09 -4.09
C ASP A 58 -5.75 8.56 -3.64
N THR A 59 -6.86 9.19 -4.07
CA THR A 59 -7.20 10.58 -3.68
C THR A 59 -7.62 10.71 -2.21
N ARG A 60 -8.00 9.61 -1.55
CA ARG A 60 -8.30 9.57 -0.12
C ARG A 60 -7.03 9.39 0.71
N ILE A 61 -6.07 8.64 0.18
CA ILE A 61 -4.81 8.32 0.87
C ILE A 61 -3.82 9.48 0.79
N MET A 62 -3.66 10.12 -0.37
CA MET A 62 -2.59 11.12 -0.56
C MET A 62 -2.61 12.27 0.45
N PRO A 63 -3.78 12.88 0.77
CA PRO A 63 -3.84 13.96 1.75
C PRO A 63 -3.38 13.55 3.14
N LEU A 64 -3.54 12.27 3.52
CA LEU A 64 -3.15 11.76 4.84
C LEU A 64 -1.63 11.74 5.04
N TYR A 65 -0.87 11.95 3.98
CA TYR A 65 0.57 11.67 3.91
C TYR A 65 1.37 12.78 3.22
N ASP A 66 0.70 13.88 2.84
CA ASP A 66 1.29 14.93 2.00
C ASP A 66 1.95 14.34 0.74
N GLY A 67 1.26 13.37 0.14
CA GLY A 67 1.79 12.52 -0.91
C GLY A 67 1.57 13.08 -2.31
N ILE A 68 2.63 13.18 -3.10
CA ILE A 68 2.53 13.35 -4.56
C ILE A 68 2.28 11.98 -5.19
N LEU A 69 1.11 11.79 -5.82
CA LEU A 69 0.72 10.55 -6.47
C LEU A 69 1.36 10.42 -7.86
N VAL A 70 2.18 9.40 -8.03
CA VAL A 70 2.74 9.00 -9.32
C VAL A 70 1.96 7.82 -9.87
N HIS A 71 1.40 7.97 -11.06
CA HIS A 71 0.61 6.92 -11.71
C HIS A 71 0.71 7.00 -13.23
N VAL A 72 0.24 5.95 -13.92
CA VAL A 72 0.07 5.98 -15.38
C VAL A 72 -1.38 5.72 -15.74
N GLN A 73 -2.02 6.75 -16.29
CA GLN A 73 -3.44 6.75 -16.64
C GLN A 73 -4.38 6.60 -15.41
N ALA A 74 -5.67 6.76 -15.67
CA ALA A 74 -6.78 6.49 -14.77
C ALA A 74 -8.05 6.38 -15.64
N PHE A 75 -9.14 5.84 -15.10
CA PHE A 75 -10.44 5.98 -15.77
C PHE A 75 -10.83 7.47 -15.81
N GLU A 76 -11.61 7.89 -16.82
CA GLU A 76 -11.99 9.30 -17.00
C GLU A 76 -12.64 9.91 -15.76
N ASN A 77 -13.57 9.19 -15.14
CA ASN A 77 -14.23 9.65 -13.92
C ASN A 77 -13.29 9.65 -12.69
N VAL A 78 -12.26 8.79 -12.65
CA VAL A 78 -11.18 8.86 -11.66
C VAL A 78 -10.29 10.08 -11.91
N TRP A 79 -10.03 10.45 -13.17
CA TRP A 79 -9.34 11.70 -13.50
C TRP A 79 -10.12 12.93 -13.03
N VAL A 80 -11.45 12.92 -13.20
CA VAL A 80 -12.32 13.97 -12.67
C VAL A 80 -12.21 14.04 -11.15
N GLU A 81 -12.20 12.90 -10.46
CA GLU A 81 -12.04 12.84 -9.00
C GLU A 81 -10.67 13.39 -8.56
N ILE A 82 -9.58 12.96 -9.19
CA ILE A 82 -8.23 13.46 -8.93
C ILE A 82 -8.20 14.97 -9.07
N SER A 83 -8.72 15.50 -10.18
CA SER A 83 -8.75 16.94 -10.45
C SER A 83 -9.54 17.74 -9.42
N LYS A 84 -10.63 17.16 -8.89
CA LYS A 84 -11.46 17.78 -7.83
C LYS A 84 -10.83 17.68 -6.44
N SER A 85 -10.07 16.62 -6.19
CA SER A 85 -9.49 16.34 -4.87
C SER A 85 -8.39 17.32 -4.45
N GLY A 86 -7.77 18.01 -5.42
CA GLY A 86 -6.61 18.87 -5.17
C GLY A 86 -5.32 18.10 -4.86
N VAL A 87 -5.32 16.78 -5.06
CA VAL A 87 -4.12 15.95 -4.87
C VAL A 87 -3.08 16.25 -5.94
N ASP A 88 -1.85 16.46 -5.49
CA ASP A 88 -0.70 16.61 -6.37
C ASP A 88 -0.40 15.29 -7.08
N THR A 89 -0.30 15.34 -8.41
CA THR A 89 -0.05 14.16 -9.22
C THR A 89 1.05 14.35 -10.25
N ILE A 90 1.75 13.27 -10.54
CA ILE A 90 2.69 13.14 -11.66
C ILE A 90 2.23 11.97 -12.52
N ASN A 91 1.95 12.26 -13.79
CA ASN A 91 1.64 11.26 -14.80
C ASN A 91 2.79 11.17 -15.81
N GLU A 92 2.87 10.04 -16.51
CA GLU A 92 3.90 9.74 -17.53
C GLU A 92 4.10 10.88 -18.53
N PHE A 93 3.03 11.55 -18.93
CA PHE A 93 3.11 12.74 -19.76
C PHE A 93 2.61 13.94 -18.94
N PRO A 94 3.44 14.98 -18.75
CA PRO A 94 4.73 15.24 -19.40
C PRO A 94 5.98 14.73 -18.66
N ALA A 95 5.85 13.97 -17.57
CA ALA A 95 6.98 13.51 -16.75
C ALA A 95 7.69 12.26 -17.31
N SER A 96 7.84 12.19 -18.63
CA SER A 96 8.44 11.04 -19.29
C SER A 96 9.93 10.91 -18.92
N CYS A 97 10.62 9.96 -19.52
CA CYS A 97 11.99 9.62 -19.17
C CYS A 97 12.89 10.88 -19.05
N PRO A 98 13.63 11.06 -17.94
CA PRO A 98 14.07 10.03 -17.00
C PRO A 98 13.18 9.79 -15.77
N ALA A 99 12.11 10.59 -15.57
CA ALA A 99 11.27 10.44 -14.38
C ALA A 99 10.36 9.20 -14.45
N ILE A 100 9.67 9.00 -15.57
CA ILE A 100 8.90 7.79 -15.89
C ILE A 100 9.31 7.29 -17.26
N CYS A 101 9.92 6.11 -17.33
CA CYS A 101 10.36 5.49 -18.58
C CYS A 101 9.56 4.20 -18.82
N ARG A 102 9.24 3.89 -20.08
CA ARG A 102 8.73 2.57 -20.47
C ARG A 102 9.88 1.63 -20.78
N ASP A 103 9.81 0.42 -20.24
CA ASP A 103 10.75 -0.67 -20.52
C ASP A 103 10.27 -1.42 -21.78
N PRO A 104 10.97 -1.30 -22.91
CA PRO A 104 10.53 -1.91 -24.17
C PRO A 104 10.60 -3.45 -24.15
N LYS A 105 11.23 -4.05 -23.13
CA LYS A 105 11.31 -5.51 -22.97
C LYS A 105 10.07 -6.09 -22.27
N VAL A 106 9.22 -5.25 -21.69
CA VAL A 106 7.98 -5.72 -21.05
C VAL A 106 6.88 -5.81 -22.10
N GLU A 107 6.43 -7.04 -22.36
CA GLU A 107 5.42 -7.36 -23.38
C GLU A 107 4.08 -6.65 -23.13
N ILE A 108 3.59 -6.66 -21.88
CA ILE A 108 2.35 -6.00 -21.50
C ILE A 108 2.63 -4.51 -21.33
N ILE A 109 2.29 -3.72 -22.35
CA ILE A 109 2.57 -2.28 -22.41
C ILE A 109 2.04 -1.55 -21.17
N GLU A 110 0.87 -1.89 -20.64
CA GLU A 110 0.30 -1.22 -19.48
C GLU A 110 1.08 -1.50 -18.17
N ASN A 111 1.97 -2.49 -18.18
CA ASN A 111 2.91 -2.80 -17.10
C ASN A 111 4.37 -2.47 -17.48
N SER A 112 4.61 -1.66 -18.52
CA SER A 112 5.97 -1.33 -18.93
C SER A 112 6.51 -0.04 -18.31
N ALA A 113 5.70 0.79 -17.66
CA ALA A 113 6.14 2.04 -17.07
C ALA A 113 6.88 1.82 -15.73
N PHE A 114 8.04 2.45 -15.56
CA PHE A 114 8.81 2.46 -14.32
C PHE A 114 9.28 3.87 -14.00
N GLY A 115 9.25 4.23 -12.72
CA GLY A 115 9.70 5.52 -12.23
C GLY A 115 11.07 5.46 -11.57
N ASN A 116 11.76 6.59 -11.54
CA ASN A 116 12.95 6.80 -10.71
C ASN A 116 12.61 7.88 -9.67
N THR A 117 12.67 7.54 -8.38
CA THR A 117 12.24 8.46 -7.29
C THR A 117 13.06 9.75 -7.22
N ILE A 118 14.36 9.70 -7.57
CA ILE A 118 15.25 10.86 -7.61
C ILE A 118 14.79 11.80 -8.74
N GLU A 119 14.56 11.26 -9.92
CA GLU A 119 14.13 12.03 -11.10
C GLU A 119 12.70 12.55 -10.95
N LEU A 120 11.80 11.76 -10.34
CA LEU A 120 10.46 12.19 -9.98
C LEU A 120 10.51 13.36 -8.99
N THR A 121 11.39 13.31 -7.98
CA THR A 121 11.58 14.40 -7.02
C THR A 121 12.13 15.66 -7.71
N ARG A 122 13.10 15.51 -8.62
CA ARG A 122 13.60 16.64 -9.44
C ARG A 122 12.50 17.24 -10.32
N TYR A 123 11.71 16.39 -10.97
CA TYR A 123 10.57 16.81 -11.78
C TYR A 123 9.55 17.57 -10.94
N ALA A 124 9.12 17.00 -9.80
CA ALA A 124 8.19 17.60 -8.86
C ALA A 124 8.65 18.99 -8.40
N ARG A 125 9.95 19.14 -8.08
CA ARG A 125 10.55 20.44 -7.74
C ARG A 125 10.41 21.44 -8.89
N ARG A 126 10.73 21.01 -10.12
CA ARG A 126 10.70 21.88 -11.31
C ARG A 126 9.31 22.40 -11.62
N ILE A 127 8.27 21.59 -11.40
CA ILE A 127 6.88 21.98 -11.66
C ILE A 127 6.17 22.55 -10.43
N GLY A 128 6.89 22.73 -9.31
CA GLY A 128 6.37 23.41 -8.12
C GLY A 128 5.45 22.57 -7.23
N LEU A 129 5.47 21.24 -7.33
CA LEU A 129 4.66 20.34 -6.49
C LEU A 129 5.32 19.99 -5.15
N LEU A 130 6.64 20.18 -5.01
CA LEU A 130 7.29 19.92 -3.72
C LEU A 130 7.10 21.10 -2.78
N ALA A 131 6.29 20.88 -1.75
CA ALA A 131 6.13 21.82 -0.64
C ALA A 131 7.47 22.07 0.08
N ALA A 132 7.61 23.26 0.65
CA ALA A 132 8.72 23.59 1.53
C ALA A 132 8.45 23.01 2.93
N GLY A 133 9.23 22.02 3.36
CA GLY A 133 9.12 21.44 4.70
C GLY A 133 9.17 19.92 4.70
N LYS A 134 8.91 19.34 5.89
CA LYS A 134 8.72 17.89 6.04
C LYS A 134 7.22 17.59 5.93
N PRO A 135 6.83 16.46 5.31
CA PRO A 135 5.46 15.96 5.36
C PRO A 135 4.92 15.91 6.79
N ASN A 136 3.65 16.27 6.96
CA ASN A 136 2.97 16.07 8.25
C ASN A 136 2.66 14.57 8.42
N LEU A 137 3.41 13.92 9.30
CA LEU A 137 3.19 12.53 9.69
C LEU A 137 2.72 12.42 11.15
N ASP A 138 2.25 13.52 11.73
CA ASP A 138 1.75 13.56 13.11
C ASP A 138 0.59 12.56 13.28
N GLY A 139 0.66 11.75 14.34
CA GLY A 139 -0.28 10.67 14.59
C GLY A 139 0.27 9.29 14.25
N MET A 140 1.33 9.18 13.44
CA MET A 140 2.13 7.97 13.37
C MET A 140 3.07 7.91 14.57
N VAL A 141 2.83 6.95 15.47
CA VAL A 141 3.63 6.75 16.69
C VAL A 141 4.54 5.55 16.49
N PHE A 142 5.79 5.67 16.93
CA PHE A 142 6.79 4.61 16.83
C PHE A 142 7.46 4.34 18.18
N ASP A 143 7.70 3.08 18.49
CA ASP A 143 8.41 2.64 19.70
C ASP A 143 9.14 1.34 19.40
N PRO A 144 10.47 1.24 19.59
CA PRO A 144 11.21 -0.01 19.38
C PRO A 144 10.89 -1.10 20.43
N ALA A 145 10.27 -0.75 21.55
CA ALA A 145 9.85 -1.74 22.55
C ALA A 145 8.71 -2.62 22.02
N VAL A 146 8.81 -3.92 22.30
CA VAL A 146 7.75 -4.86 21.99
C VAL A 146 6.55 -4.58 22.91
N PRO A 147 5.30 -4.54 22.40
CA PRO A 147 4.11 -4.32 23.25
C PRO A 147 3.96 -5.37 24.38
N ALA A 148 3.29 -5.03 25.48
CA ALA A 148 3.20 -5.89 26.66
C ALA A 148 1.99 -6.86 26.65
N ASP A 149 0.83 -6.44 26.11
CA ASP A 149 -0.45 -7.15 26.17
C ASP A 149 -0.82 -7.76 24.81
N GLN A 150 -0.22 -8.91 24.47
CA GLN A 150 -0.21 -9.38 23.08
C GLN A 150 -0.26 -10.90 22.93
N ASN A 151 -0.87 -11.35 21.82
CA ASN A 151 -0.82 -12.74 21.39
C ASN A 151 0.39 -12.93 20.49
N SER A 152 1.13 -14.03 20.67
CA SER A 152 2.13 -14.43 19.69
C SER A 152 1.47 -14.63 18.33
N SER A 153 2.15 -14.21 17.27
CA SER A 153 1.66 -14.39 15.91
C SER A 153 2.78 -14.71 14.95
N THR A 154 2.53 -15.70 14.11
CA THR A 154 3.41 -16.09 13.02
C THR A 154 3.16 -15.25 11.76
N GLY A 155 2.16 -14.37 11.76
CA GLY A 155 1.85 -13.44 10.67
C GLY A 155 0.39 -13.43 10.26
N ALA A 156 0.14 -12.99 9.03
CA ALA A 156 -1.18 -12.75 8.49
C ALA A 156 -1.31 -13.21 7.04
N ARG A 157 -2.46 -13.79 6.71
CA ARG A 157 -2.87 -14.13 5.35
C ARG A 157 -4.14 -13.38 4.99
N ILE A 158 -4.09 -12.61 3.91
CA ILE A 158 -5.19 -11.81 3.39
C ILE A 158 -5.60 -12.40 2.04
N TYR A 159 -6.86 -12.78 1.92
CA TYR A 159 -7.45 -13.31 0.72
C TYR A 159 -8.37 -12.26 0.10
N TYR A 160 -7.86 -11.60 -0.94
CA TYR A 160 -8.69 -10.73 -1.78
C TYR A 160 -9.42 -11.55 -2.85
N SER A 161 -8.71 -12.48 -3.46
CA SER A 161 -9.21 -13.45 -4.45
C SER A 161 -8.16 -14.55 -4.67
N SER A 162 -8.49 -15.53 -5.50
CA SER A 162 -7.56 -16.59 -5.93
C SER A 162 -6.37 -16.08 -6.76
N SER A 163 -6.43 -14.85 -7.29
CA SER A 163 -5.33 -14.18 -8.00
C SER A 163 -4.69 -13.05 -7.20
N ALA A 164 -5.08 -12.87 -5.94
CA ALA A 164 -4.56 -11.85 -5.05
C ALA A 164 -4.57 -12.34 -3.60
N THR A 165 -3.98 -13.50 -3.36
CA THR A 165 -3.75 -13.96 -1.98
C THR A 165 -2.42 -13.41 -1.49
N ALA A 166 -2.46 -12.81 -0.31
CA ALA A 166 -1.36 -12.09 0.29
C ALA A 166 -0.99 -12.68 1.65
N GLU A 167 0.12 -13.41 1.76
CA GLU A 167 0.62 -13.90 3.04
C GLU A 167 1.88 -13.15 3.48
N TRP A 168 1.99 -12.99 4.79
CA TRP A 168 3.14 -12.45 5.49
C TRP A 168 3.49 -13.38 6.65
N LYS A 169 4.75 -13.81 6.75
CA LYS A 169 5.23 -14.68 7.83
C LYS A 169 6.35 -14.03 8.60
N TYR A 170 6.25 -14.03 9.93
CA TYR A 170 7.30 -13.50 10.79
C TYR A 170 8.53 -14.42 10.77
N ASP A 171 9.68 -13.84 10.47
CA ASP A 171 11.00 -14.45 10.62
C ASP A 171 11.64 -13.92 11.90
N SER A 172 11.87 -14.79 12.88
CA SER A 172 12.42 -14.39 14.19
C SER A 172 13.90 -14.06 14.17
N THR A 173 14.64 -14.49 13.14
CA THR A 173 16.06 -14.19 12.96
C THR A 173 16.23 -12.78 12.39
N LEU A 174 15.46 -12.48 11.35
CA LEU A 174 15.43 -11.15 10.72
C LEU A 174 14.61 -10.15 11.53
N LYS A 175 13.70 -10.63 12.38
CA LYS A 175 12.68 -9.84 13.12
C LYS A 175 11.76 -9.04 12.20
N ARG A 176 11.41 -9.61 11.05
CA ARG A 176 10.57 -8.98 10.02
C ARG A 176 9.56 -9.95 9.45
N TYR A 177 8.52 -9.44 8.81
CA TYR A 177 7.51 -10.24 8.12
C TYR A 177 7.85 -10.36 6.65
N LEU A 178 7.96 -11.58 6.15
CA LEU A 178 8.33 -11.94 4.79
C LEU A 178 7.09 -12.16 3.91
N ARG A 179 7.07 -11.55 2.72
CA ARG A 179 5.93 -11.59 1.79
C ARG A 179 5.89 -12.89 0.99
N PHE A 180 4.73 -13.52 0.95
CA PHE A 180 4.40 -14.62 0.04
C PHE A 180 3.18 -14.26 -0.81
N SER A 181 3.26 -14.47 -2.11
CA SER A 181 2.17 -14.19 -3.06
C SER A 181 1.76 -15.47 -3.78
N GLU A 182 0.53 -15.50 -4.25
CA GLU A 182 0.00 -16.61 -5.00
C GLU A 182 0.66 -16.76 -6.39
N THR A 183 0.65 -17.97 -6.91
CA THR A 183 1.12 -18.29 -8.27
C THR A 183 -0.06 -18.69 -9.16
N ALA A 184 0.22 -18.95 -10.44
CA ALA A 184 -0.80 -19.44 -11.38
C ALA A 184 -1.39 -20.80 -10.98
N VAL A 185 -0.66 -21.59 -10.18
CA VAL A 185 -1.09 -22.88 -9.64
C VAL A 185 -1.62 -22.78 -8.20
N PHE A 186 -1.93 -21.56 -7.74
CA PHE A 186 -2.48 -21.26 -6.42
C PHE A 186 -1.57 -21.65 -5.23
N ALA A 187 -0.29 -21.91 -5.48
CA ALA A 187 0.71 -22.03 -4.42
C ALA A 187 1.15 -20.64 -3.93
N LEU A 188 1.64 -20.55 -2.69
CA LEU A 188 2.23 -19.33 -2.14
C LEU A 188 3.76 -19.41 -2.22
N GLU A 189 4.38 -18.44 -2.90
CA GLU A 189 5.83 -18.35 -3.09
C GLU A 189 6.37 -17.00 -2.58
N PRO A 190 7.66 -16.94 -2.17
CA PRO A 190 8.32 -15.69 -1.81
C PRO A 190 8.14 -14.62 -2.89
N LEU A 191 7.58 -13.46 -2.53
CA LEU A 191 7.60 -12.30 -3.43
C LEU A 191 8.92 -11.57 -3.23
N THR A 192 9.75 -11.52 -4.27
CA THR A 192 11.01 -10.78 -4.25
C THR A 192 10.85 -9.37 -4.81
N ASP A 193 11.83 -8.50 -4.55
CA ASP A 193 12.02 -7.26 -5.30
C ASP A 193 13.01 -7.51 -6.44
N ARG A 194 12.63 -7.20 -7.68
CA ARG A 194 13.48 -7.48 -8.85
C ARG A 194 14.80 -6.70 -8.86
N MET A 195 14.88 -5.60 -8.10
CA MET A 195 16.10 -4.79 -8.03
C MET A 195 17.15 -5.39 -7.11
N THR A 196 16.74 -6.15 -6.09
CA THR A 196 17.65 -6.73 -5.10
C THR A 196 17.73 -8.25 -5.20
N GLY A 197 16.70 -8.90 -5.73
CA GLY A 197 16.54 -10.36 -5.70
C GLY A 197 16.14 -10.90 -4.32
N GLU A 198 16.02 -10.04 -3.31
CA GLU A 198 15.68 -10.41 -1.94
C GLU A 198 14.17 -10.49 -1.76
N GLN A 199 13.71 -11.34 -0.84
CA GLN A 199 12.31 -11.42 -0.47
C GLN A 199 11.84 -10.11 0.18
N LEU A 200 10.69 -9.61 -0.25
CA LEU A 200 10.10 -8.40 0.31
C LEU A 200 9.77 -8.64 1.79
N ALA A 201 10.24 -7.73 2.64
CA ALA A 201 10.09 -7.83 4.10
C ALA A 201 9.65 -6.48 4.70
N VAL A 202 8.83 -6.53 5.73
CA VAL A 202 8.34 -5.35 6.47
C VAL A 202 8.43 -5.55 7.98
N ASP A 203 8.53 -4.47 8.72
CA ASP A 203 8.63 -4.48 10.19
C ASP A 203 7.24 -4.50 10.83
N ASN A 204 6.27 -3.88 10.14
CA ASN A 204 4.89 -3.77 10.59
C ASN A 204 3.90 -4.21 9.51
N ILE A 205 2.81 -4.84 9.94
CA ILE A 205 1.62 -5.11 9.13
C ILE A 205 0.43 -4.47 9.85
N VAL A 206 -0.29 -3.61 9.15
CA VAL A 206 -1.55 -3.04 9.58
C VAL A 206 -2.64 -3.54 8.65
N ILE A 207 -3.67 -4.16 9.21
CA ILE A 207 -4.83 -4.62 8.44
C ILE A 207 -6.05 -3.80 8.86
N LEU A 208 -6.57 -3.01 7.93
CA LEU A 208 -7.70 -2.13 8.14
C LEU A 208 -8.97 -2.79 7.64
N LEU A 209 -9.98 -2.90 8.50
CA LEU A 209 -11.33 -3.30 8.09
C LEU A 209 -12.12 -2.03 7.77
N VAL A 210 -12.41 -1.84 6.49
CA VAL A 210 -12.98 -0.61 5.93
C VAL A 210 -14.24 -0.94 5.13
N ASP A 211 -15.23 -0.04 5.14
CA ASP A 211 -16.37 -0.16 4.25
C ASP A 211 -15.92 0.09 2.79
N ILE A 212 -16.05 -0.95 1.97
CA ILE A 212 -15.72 -0.94 0.54
C ILE A 212 -17.04 -0.95 -0.24
N PHE A 213 -17.21 0.01 -1.14
CA PHE A 213 -18.44 0.17 -1.91
C PHE A 213 -18.14 0.60 -3.35
N ARG A 214 -19.11 0.42 -4.25
CA ARG A 214 -19.00 0.91 -5.63
C ARG A 214 -18.95 2.43 -5.63
N TYR A 215 -18.00 2.98 -6.37
CA TYR A 215 -17.85 4.43 -6.48
C TYR A 215 -19.09 5.03 -7.17
N ALA A 216 -19.75 5.97 -6.48
CA ALA A 216 -20.99 6.57 -6.97
C ALA A 216 -20.82 7.36 -8.27
N GLY A 217 -19.63 7.90 -8.52
CA GLY A 217 -19.28 8.59 -9.77
C GLY A 217 -18.86 7.65 -10.90
N GLN A 218 -19.08 6.34 -10.77
CA GLN A 218 -18.79 5.38 -11.84
C GLN A 218 -19.64 5.67 -13.08
N THR A 219 -18.98 5.82 -14.22
CA THR A 219 -19.61 5.83 -15.54
C THR A 219 -19.21 4.57 -16.30
N GLY A 220 -20.14 4.01 -17.08
CA GLY A 220 -19.90 2.76 -17.83
C GLY A 220 -19.89 1.50 -16.97
N THR A 221 -19.41 0.40 -17.55
CA THR A 221 -19.53 -0.96 -16.97
C THR A 221 -18.31 -1.41 -16.17
N GLY A 222 -17.19 -0.68 -16.23
CA GLY A 222 -15.97 -1.04 -15.51
C GLY A 222 -16.15 -0.87 -14.00
N GLU A 223 -15.91 -1.94 -13.24
CA GLU A 223 -15.96 -1.89 -11.77
C GLU A 223 -15.03 -0.78 -11.24
N GLN A 224 -15.52 0.03 -10.31
CA GLN A 224 -14.71 1.00 -9.59
C GLN A 224 -15.16 1.05 -8.14
N LEU A 225 -14.23 0.89 -7.22
CA LEU A 225 -14.51 0.91 -5.79
C LEU A 225 -13.96 2.18 -5.13
N ASP A 226 -14.64 2.61 -4.07
CA ASP A 226 -14.17 3.60 -3.12
C ASP A 226 -14.21 2.99 -1.70
N MET A 227 -13.46 3.57 -0.78
CA MET A 227 -13.35 3.10 0.60
C MET A 227 -13.35 4.29 1.55
N ASP A 228 -14.15 4.24 2.62
CA ASP A 228 -14.30 5.40 3.50
C ASP A 228 -13.24 5.45 4.59
N LEU A 229 -12.15 6.19 4.33
CA LEU A 229 -11.08 6.43 5.30
C LEU A 229 -11.35 7.59 6.27
N ARG A 230 -12.50 8.27 6.17
CA ARG A 230 -12.86 9.39 7.07
C ARG A 230 -13.52 8.91 8.37
N ALA A 231 -13.84 7.61 8.45
CA ALA A 231 -14.52 6.99 9.55
C ALA A 231 -13.54 6.44 10.61
N SER A 232 -14.00 5.44 11.36
CA SER A 232 -13.17 4.57 12.17
C SER A 232 -13.59 3.12 11.92
N GLY A 233 -12.69 2.18 12.17
CA GLY A 233 -12.97 0.76 11.96
C GLY A 233 -12.06 -0.12 12.79
N LYS A 234 -12.30 -1.43 12.72
CA LYS A 234 -11.44 -2.42 13.38
C LYS A 234 -10.10 -2.49 12.65
N ALA A 235 -9.05 -2.74 13.40
CA ALA A 235 -7.71 -2.95 12.86
C ALA A 235 -7.02 -4.11 13.57
N PHE A 236 -6.08 -4.72 12.86
CA PHE A 236 -5.16 -5.72 13.40
C PHE A 236 -3.75 -5.28 13.08
N PHE A 237 -2.89 -5.27 14.10
CA PHE A 237 -1.52 -4.79 14.00
C PHE A 237 -0.57 -5.93 14.30
N PHE A 238 0.40 -6.17 13.41
CA PHE A 238 1.44 -7.17 13.59
C PHE A 238 2.79 -6.47 13.54
N ARG A 239 3.63 -6.71 14.54
CA ARG A 239 5.02 -6.26 14.65
C ARG A 239 5.75 -7.16 15.62
N ASP A 240 7.07 -7.31 15.49
CA ASP A 240 7.89 -8.03 16.48
C ASP A 240 7.41 -9.47 16.82
N GLY A 241 6.73 -10.14 15.89
CA GLY A 241 6.23 -11.52 16.07
C GLY A 241 4.96 -11.62 16.91
N VAL A 242 4.25 -10.51 17.08
CA VAL A 242 2.99 -10.47 17.85
C VAL A 242 1.85 -9.88 17.03
N MET A 243 0.63 -10.05 17.54
CA MET A 243 -0.57 -9.43 17.01
C MET A 243 -1.33 -8.69 18.12
N VAL A 244 -1.72 -7.46 17.84
CA VAL A 244 -2.60 -6.64 18.68
C VAL A 244 -3.85 -6.25 17.90
N GLN A 245 -5.02 -6.55 18.47
CA GLN A 245 -6.30 -6.08 17.94
C GLN A 245 -6.58 -4.66 18.44
N GLY A 246 -7.13 -3.82 17.57
CA GLY A 246 -7.47 -2.47 17.93
C GLY A 246 -8.39 -1.81 16.91
N ARG A 247 -8.23 -0.50 16.75
CA ARG A 247 -9.02 0.30 15.82
C ARG A 247 -8.13 1.26 15.04
N TRP A 248 -8.56 1.56 13.84
CA TRP A 248 -8.08 2.72 13.10
C TRP A 248 -9.14 3.81 13.15
N GLN A 249 -8.71 5.06 13.14
CA GLN A 249 -9.60 6.22 13.07
C GLN A 249 -8.97 7.32 12.21
N SER A 250 -9.81 8.09 11.54
CA SER A 250 -9.40 9.28 10.81
C SER A 250 -8.69 10.27 11.74
N GLY A 251 -7.50 10.73 11.33
CA GLY A 251 -6.82 11.87 11.96
C GLY A 251 -7.35 13.23 11.49
N GLY A 252 -8.36 13.23 10.61
CA GLY A 252 -8.81 14.40 9.85
C GLY A 252 -8.46 14.28 8.37
N PRO A 253 -8.77 15.31 7.55
CA PRO A 253 -8.62 15.25 6.10
C PRO A 253 -7.16 15.27 5.61
N SER A 254 -6.20 15.66 6.45
CA SER A 254 -4.79 15.85 6.06
C SER A 254 -3.82 15.38 7.13
N ALA A 255 -4.19 14.33 7.86
CA ALA A 255 -3.36 13.69 8.85
C ALA A 255 -3.42 12.16 8.66
N PRO A 256 -2.32 11.44 8.94
CA PRO A 256 -2.32 9.99 8.91
C PRO A 256 -3.46 9.37 9.72
N LEU A 257 -3.85 8.15 9.36
CA LEU A 257 -4.74 7.37 10.21
C LEU A 257 -4.08 7.14 11.57
N GLN A 258 -4.88 7.28 12.63
CA GLN A 258 -4.45 6.98 13.98
C GLN A 258 -4.79 5.53 14.31
N PHE A 259 -3.85 4.85 14.98
CA PHE A 259 -4.01 3.48 15.43
C PHE A 259 -4.13 3.45 16.94
N VAL A 260 -5.16 2.78 17.44
CA VAL A 260 -5.41 2.64 18.87
C VAL A 260 -5.60 1.17 19.23
N ASP A 261 -5.07 0.76 20.37
CA ASP A 261 -5.26 -0.58 20.90
C ASP A 261 -6.68 -0.76 21.50
N SER A 262 -6.97 -1.97 21.99
CA SER A 262 -8.25 -2.29 22.65
C SER A 262 -8.51 -1.50 23.94
N ASN A 263 -7.47 -0.89 24.53
CA ASN A 263 -7.55 -0.05 25.73
C ASN A 263 -7.69 1.45 25.38
N GLY A 264 -7.75 1.81 24.10
CA GLY A 264 -7.85 3.19 23.62
C GLY A 264 -6.54 3.97 23.69
N ARG A 265 -5.40 3.30 23.89
CA ARG A 265 -4.07 3.94 23.83
C ARG A 265 -3.56 3.95 22.39
N ASN A 266 -2.77 4.95 22.02
CA ASN A 266 -2.12 4.97 20.72
C ASN A 266 -1.25 3.71 20.56
N PHE A 267 -1.48 2.97 19.49
CA PHE A 267 -0.67 1.82 19.12
C PHE A 267 0.56 2.31 18.37
N ALA A 268 1.74 2.05 18.94
CA ALA A 268 3.01 2.41 18.33
C ALA A 268 3.47 1.32 17.35
N LEU A 269 3.92 1.72 16.16
CA LEU A 269 4.58 0.87 15.19
C LEU A 269 6.06 0.67 15.55
N HIS A 270 6.67 -0.42 15.07
CA HIS A 270 8.12 -0.59 15.12
C HIS A 270 8.76 0.42 14.16
N PRO A 271 9.85 1.12 14.52
CA PRO A 271 10.57 1.98 13.58
C PRO A 271 11.07 1.19 12.35
N GLY A 272 10.43 1.36 11.20
CA GLY A 272 10.76 0.61 9.99
C GLY A 272 9.64 0.65 8.93
N THR A 273 9.73 -0.26 7.96
CA THR A 273 8.77 -0.35 6.85
C THR A 273 7.42 -0.85 7.35
N THR A 274 6.34 -0.19 6.92
CA THR A 274 4.97 -0.56 7.28
C THR A 274 4.16 -0.98 6.06
N TYR A 275 3.62 -2.19 6.09
CA TYR A 275 2.56 -2.62 5.18
C TYR A 275 1.18 -2.24 5.75
N ILE A 276 0.30 -1.70 4.92
CA ILE A 276 -1.09 -1.39 5.25
C ILE A 276 -2.01 -2.07 4.22
N GLY A 277 -2.66 -3.15 4.64
CA GLY A 277 -3.65 -3.87 3.84
C GLY A 277 -5.06 -3.44 4.19
N ILE A 278 -5.87 -3.09 3.19
CA ILE A 278 -7.31 -2.83 3.41
C ILE A 278 -8.11 -4.06 3.06
N VAL A 279 -9.03 -4.47 3.93
CA VAL A 279 -10.06 -5.48 3.66
C VAL A 279 -11.44 -4.90 4.01
N GLY A 280 -12.49 -5.57 3.55
CA GLY A 280 -13.87 -5.20 3.81
C GLY A 280 -14.22 -5.28 5.29
N SER A 281 -15.10 -4.39 5.76
CA SER A 281 -15.51 -4.25 7.15
C SER A 281 -16.14 -5.51 7.76
N ARG A 282 -16.65 -6.41 6.90
CA ARG A 282 -17.22 -7.71 7.29
C ARG A 282 -16.19 -8.82 7.49
N SER A 283 -14.91 -8.56 7.16
CA SER A 283 -13.85 -9.51 7.44
C SER A 283 -13.78 -9.80 8.92
N THR A 284 -13.62 -11.08 9.28
CA THR A 284 -13.64 -11.50 10.69
C THR A 284 -12.24 -11.58 11.31
N GLY A 285 -11.18 -11.65 10.48
CA GLY A 285 -9.83 -11.91 10.98
C GLY A 285 -9.79 -13.22 11.76
N ALA A 286 -10.17 -14.33 11.13
CA ALA A 286 -10.26 -15.62 11.81
C ALA A 286 -8.85 -16.16 12.10
N ALA A 287 -8.58 -16.51 13.36
CA ALA A 287 -7.39 -17.27 13.72
C ALA A 287 -7.53 -18.70 13.15
N ALA A 288 -6.79 -19.03 12.08
CA ALA A 288 -6.78 -20.37 11.49
C ALA A 288 -6.02 -21.37 12.39
N ALA A 289 -5.05 -20.85 13.13
CA ALA A 289 -4.41 -21.40 14.33
C ALA A 289 -4.22 -20.24 15.33
N SER A 290 -3.87 -20.48 16.59
CA SER A 290 -3.74 -19.40 17.60
C SER A 290 -2.78 -18.27 17.20
N THR A 291 -1.86 -18.54 16.26
CA THR A 291 -0.83 -17.60 15.79
C THR A 291 -0.99 -17.16 14.32
N GLU A 292 -1.85 -17.80 13.52
CA GLU A 292 -2.05 -17.51 12.09
C GLU A 292 -3.42 -16.85 11.85
N TRP A 293 -3.42 -15.68 11.21
CA TRP A 293 -4.63 -14.87 11.03
C TRP A 293 -5.05 -14.80 9.57
N TYR A 294 -6.33 -15.07 9.30
CA TYR A 294 -6.90 -15.08 7.96
C TYR A 294 -7.97 -14.01 7.76
N PHE A 295 -7.84 -13.22 6.70
CA PHE A 295 -8.77 -12.14 6.35
C PHE A 295 -9.36 -12.40 4.97
N SER A 296 -10.68 -12.45 4.88
CA SER A 296 -11.42 -12.47 3.61
C SER A 296 -12.65 -11.57 3.71
N ASN A 297 -13.15 -11.12 2.55
CA ASN A 297 -14.43 -10.41 2.45
C ASN A 297 -15.63 -11.34 2.45
#